data_AF-A0A944BYV0-F1
#
_entry.id   AF-A0A944BYV0-F1
#
_cell.length_a   1.000
_cell.length_b   1.000
_cell.length_c   1.000
_cell.angle_alpha   90.00
_cell.angle_beta   90.00
_cell.angle_gamma   90.00
#
_symmetry.space_group_name_H-M   'P 1'
#
loop_
_entity.id
_entity.type
_entity.pdbx_description
1 polymer ?
#
loop_
_entity_poly.entity_id
_entity_poly.type
_entity_poly.pdbx_seq_one_letter_code
_entity_poly.pdbx_strand_id
1 'polypeptide(L)'
;MKKTFIILAALAGSVLTAADCRAQATSISPFPDMEIECLGTELDGTETLRVQGKGSSKSDAIEQAKKNAVYAVIFQGIRNGADKGCDMRPLVTEVNAREKYEEYFDRFFKDGGEYSKYVTKEDEKKRSKDKVKTKTFVVRVITVRVLRTQLKNRLKGDGIIK
;
A
#
# COMPACT_ATOMS: atom_id res chain seq x y z
N MET A 1 17.48 -15.66 -81.07
CA MET A 1 16.07 -15.83 -81.46
C MET A 1 15.35 -16.67 -80.41
N LYS A 2 14.30 -16.10 -79.79
CA LYS A 2 13.22 -16.75 -79.01
C LYS A 2 13.69 -17.47 -77.71
N LYS A 3 13.21 -17.18 -76.49
CA LYS A 3 11.98 -16.49 -76.03
C LYS A 3 12.08 -16.25 -74.50
N THR A 4 11.39 -15.17 -74.08
CA THR A 4 10.61 -14.97 -72.83
C THR A 4 11.29 -14.74 -71.47
N PHE A 5 11.27 -13.45 -71.09
CA PHE A 5 11.01 -12.82 -69.79
C PHE A 5 10.13 -13.62 -68.82
N ILE A 6 10.49 -13.63 -67.53
CA ILE A 6 9.61 -13.25 -66.39
C ILE A 6 10.48 -12.59 -65.31
N ILE A 7 10.13 -11.35 -64.98
CA ILE A 7 10.62 -10.56 -63.85
C ILE A 7 9.88 -11.02 -62.60
N LEU A 8 10.60 -11.39 -61.54
CA LEU A 8 10.03 -11.59 -60.20
C LEU A 8 10.76 -10.68 -59.22
N ALA A 9 10.27 -9.44 -59.18
CA ALA A 9 10.42 -8.56 -58.05
C ALA A 9 9.30 -8.91 -57.05
N ALA A 10 9.67 -9.38 -55.86
CA ALA A 10 8.80 -9.35 -54.70
C ALA A 10 9.68 -9.17 -53.46
N LEU A 11 9.79 -7.92 -53.02
CA LEU A 11 10.20 -7.56 -51.67
C LEU A 11 9.29 -8.31 -50.70
N ALA A 12 9.80 -9.36 -50.06
CA ALA A 12 9.18 -9.94 -48.88
C ALA A 12 9.81 -9.27 -47.66
N GLY A 13 9.03 -8.40 -47.03
CA GLY A 13 9.44 -7.52 -45.96
C GLY A 13 10.06 -8.24 -44.76
N SER A 14 11.13 -7.63 -44.26
CA SER A 14 11.74 -7.88 -42.97
C SER A 14 10.69 -7.69 -41.88
N VAL A 15 10.20 -8.80 -41.31
CA VAL A 15 9.38 -8.78 -40.09
C VAL A 15 10.32 -8.48 -38.93
N LEU A 16 10.46 -7.19 -38.58
CA LEU A 16 11.04 -6.77 -37.31
C LEU A 16 10.00 -7.04 -36.22
N THR A 17 10.09 -8.19 -35.57
CA THR A 17 9.37 -8.43 -34.31
C THR A 17 10.00 -7.56 -33.23
N ALA A 18 9.44 -6.38 -32.99
CA ALA A 18 9.67 -5.65 -31.76
C ALA A 18 9.05 -6.49 -30.62
N ALA A 19 9.89 -7.24 -29.92
CA ALA A 19 9.54 -7.80 -28.63
C ALA A 19 9.32 -6.60 -27.69
N ASP A 20 8.06 -6.28 -27.45
CA ASP A 20 7.64 -5.29 -26.47
C ASP A 20 8.03 -5.82 -25.08
N CYS A 21 9.26 -5.55 -24.66
CA CYS A 21 9.67 -5.67 -23.27
C CYS A 21 8.89 -4.61 -22.48
N ARG A 22 7.67 -4.95 -22.05
CA ARG A 22 7.02 -4.25 -20.94
C ARG A 22 7.86 -4.53 -19.70
N ALA A 23 8.90 -3.72 -19.50
CA ALA A 23 9.55 -3.57 -18.22
C ALA A 23 8.49 -3.02 -17.27
N GLN A 24 7.84 -3.92 -16.55
CA GLN A 24 6.96 -3.56 -15.45
C GLN A 24 7.83 -2.79 -14.48
N ALA A 25 7.60 -1.48 -14.37
CA ALA A 25 8.28 -0.65 -13.39
C ALA A 25 7.84 -1.12 -12.01
N THR A 26 8.51 -2.14 -11.48
CA THR A 26 8.48 -2.45 -10.06
C THR A 26 9.22 -1.30 -9.41
N SER A 27 8.48 -0.29 -8.95
CA SER A 27 8.99 0.65 -7.97
C SER A 27 9.52 -0.20 -6.81
N ILE A 28 10.83 -0.28 -6.67
CA ILE A 28 11.48 -0.97 -5.57
C ILE A 28 11.22 -0.10 -4.34
N SER A 29 10.04 -0.25 -3.75
CA SER A 29 9.79 0.13 -2.36
C SER A 29 10.60 -0.85 -1.51
N PRO A 30 11.47 -0.40 -0.60
CA PRO A 30 12.24 -1.28 0.28
C PRO A 30 11.36 -2.10 1.25
N PHE A 31 10.05 -1.86 1.25
CA PHE A 31 9.06 -2.66 1.97
C PHE A 31 8.38 -3.62 0.99
N PRO A 32 8.43 -4.96 1.20
CA PRO A 32 7.67 -5.91 0.40
C PRO A 32 6.19 -5.50 0.41
N ASP A 33 5.53 -5.64 -0.73
CA ASP A 33 4.19 -5.11 -1.02
C ASP A 33 3.27 -5.24 0.20
N MET A 34 3.10 -4.13 0.94
CA MET A 34 2.14 -4.06 2.02
C MET A 34 0.77 -4.19 1.39
N GLU A 35 0.15 -5.35 1.56
CA GLU A 35 -1.21 -5.56 1.09
C GLU A 35 -2.15 -4.75 1.99
N ILE A 36 -2.65 -3.66 1.43
CA ILE A 36 -3.63 -2.77 2.04
C ILE A 36 -4.80 -2.63 1.07
N GLU A 37 -5.98 -2.89 1.59
CA GLU A 37 -7.23 -2.82 0.85
C GLU A 37 -8.26 -2.05 1.69
N CYS A 38 -8.89 -1.05 1.08
CA CYS A 38 -10.05 -0.39 1.66
C CYS A 38 -11.26 -1.33 1.61
N LEU A 39 -11.91 -1.52 2.75
CA LEU A 39 -13.17 -2.28 2.86
C LEU A 39 -14.40 -1.36 2.95
N GLY A 40 -14.21 -0.10 3.34
CA GLY A 40 -15.29 0.89 3.42
C GLY A 40 -14.94 2.07 4.31
N THR A 41 -15.83 3.06 4.33
CA THR A 41 -15.74 4.25 5.17
C THR A 41 -17.04 4.47 5.94
N GLU A 42 -16.95 5.12 7.08
CA GLU A 42 -18.08 5.51 7.92
C GLU A 42 -18.35 7.03 7.84
N LEU A 43 -19.51 7.46 8.33
CA LEU A 43 -19.95 8.86 8.24
C LEU A 43 -19.09 9.84 9.04
N ASP A 44 -18.30 9.35 10.00
CA ASP A 44 -17.32 10.13 10.76
C ASP A 44 -15.95 10.23 10.06
N GLY A 45 -15.83 9.61 8.89
CA GLY A 45 -14.59 9.50 8.11
C GLY A 45 -13.61 8.44 8.65
N THR A 46 -14.07 7.53 9.50
CA THR A 46 -13.31 6.34 9.86
C THR A 46 -13.24 5.38 8.67
N GLU A 47 -12.03 4.93 8.32
CA GLU A 47 -11.81 3.99 7.22
C GLU A 47 -11.53 2.59 7.75
N THR A 48 -12.22 1.59 7.20
CA THR A 48 -11.98 0.18 7.51
C THR A 48 -11.04 -0.41 6.48
N LEU A 49 -9.88 -0.88 6.92
CA LEU A 49 -8.80 -1.38 6.08
C LEU A 49 -8.47 -2.83 6.41
N ARG A 50 -8.29 -3.65 5.38
CA ARG A 50 -7.60 -4.93 5.48
C ARG A 50 -6.12 -4.69 5.26
N VAL A 51 -5.30 -5.09 6.23
CA VAL A 51 -3.87 -4.76 6.27
C VAL A 51 -3.03 -5.95 6.68
N GLN A 52 -1.94 -6.18 5.97
CA GLN A 52 -0.93 -7.16 6.33
C GLN A 52 0.13 -6.58 7.29
N GLY A 53 0.52 -7.38 8.30
CA GLY A 53 1.66 -7.12 9.16
C GLY A 53 2.52 -8.36 9.38
N LYS A 54 3.80 -8.12 9.64
CA LYS A 54 4.83 -9.15 9.83
C LYS A 54 5.57 -8.88 11.15
N GLY A 55 5.80 -9.92 11.94
CA GLY A 55 6.54 -9.81 13.20
C GLY A 55 7.06 -11.16 13.68
N SER A 56 7.89 -11.17 14.72
CA SER A 56 8.41 -12.41 15.34
C SER A 56 7.32 -13.19 16.07
N SER A 57 6.29 -12.49 16.59
CA SER A 57 5.13 -13.10 17.24
C SER A 57 3.80 -12.65 16.63
N LYS A 58 2.69 -13.20 17.17
CA LYS A 58 1.33 -12.77 16.79
C LYS A 58 1.08 -11.31 17.17
N SER A 59 1.48 -10.89 18.37
CA SER A 59 1.28 -9.51 18.82
C SER A 59 2.06 -8.56 17.93
N ASP A 60 3.30 -8.90 17.60
CA ASP A 60 4.17 -8.03 16.81
C ASP A 60 3.66 -7.89 15.38
N ALA A 61 3.15 -8.98 14.79
CA ALA A 61 2.51 -8.92 13.47
C ALA A 61 1.25 -8.04 13.48
N ILE A 62 0.46 -8.07 14.56
CA ILE A 62 -0.73 -7.21 14.72
C ILE A 62 -0.31 -5.75 14.92
N GLU A 63 0.69 -5.49 15.76
CA GLU A 63 1.22 -4.17 16.02
C GLU A 63 1.77 -3.55 14.73
N GLN A 64 2.54 -4.32 13.96
CA GLN A 64 3.06 -3.89 12.67
C GLN A 64 1.95 -3.63 11.66
N ALA A 65 0.90 -4.47 11.62
CA ALA A 65 -0.25 -4.22 10.74
C ALA A 65 -0.95 -2.89 11.08
N LYS A 66 -1.11 -2.56 12.37
CA LYS A 66 -1.66 -1.27 12.79
C LYS A 66 -0.78 -0.10 12.36
N LYS A 67 0.54 -0.21 12.51
CA LYS A 67 1.49 0.80 12.03
C LYS A 67 1.40 0.98 10.53
N ASN A 68 1.39 -0.12 9.76
CA ASN A 68 1.27 -0.11 8.31
C ASN A 68 -0.02 0.58 7.86
N ALA A 69 -1.14 0.33 8.54
CA ALA A 69 -2.43 0.97 8.24
C ALA A 69 -2.36 2.50 8.38
N VAL A 70 -1.87 2.97 9.53
CA VAL A 70 -1.71 4.41 9.79
C VAL A 70 -0.67 5.02 8.85
N TYR A 71 0.45 4.33 8.62
CA TYR A 71 1.50 4.78 7.71
C TYR A 71 0.98 4.98 6.30
N ALA A 72 0.19 4.04 5.78
CA ALA A 72 -0.38 4.15 4.45
C ALA A 72 -1.33 5.36 4.35
N VAL A 73 -2.21 5.54 5.32
CA VAL A 73 -3.11 6.71 5.37
C VAL A 73 -2.34 8.02 5.43
N ILE A 74 -1.22 8.08 6.15
CA ILE A 74 -0.41 9.30 6.27
C ILE A 74 0.38 9.56 4.98
N PHE A 75 1.15 8.58 4.47
CA PHE A 75 2.21 8.84 3.49
C PHE A 75 2.00 8.21 2.12
N GLN A 76 1.30 7.08 2.03
CA GLN A 76 1.26 6.30 0.77
C GLN A 76 -0.04 6.45 0.00
N GLY A 77 -1.14 6.71 0.71
CA GLY A 77 -2.48 6.46 0.20
C GLY A 77 -2.80 4.97 0.15
N ILE A 78 -4.02 4.65 -0.25
CA ILE A 78 -4.53 3.29 -0.43
C ILE A 78 -4.77 3.11 -1.92
N ARG A 79 -4.37 1.96 -2.48
CA ARG A 79 -4.49 1.69 -3.93
C ARG A 79 -5.62 0.74 -4.30
N ASN A 80 -6.04 -0.11 -3.37
CA ASN A 80 -7.06 -1.14 -3.59
C ASN A 80 -8.36 -0.81 -2.85
N GLY A 81 -9.51 -1.19 -3.42
CA GLY A 81 -10.84 -0.98 -2.81
C GLY A 81 -11.40 0.43 -3.00
N ALA A 82 -11.01 1.14 -4.07
CA ALA A 82 -11.49 2.50 -4.34
C ALA A 82 -13.02 2.57 -4.52
N ASP A 83 -13.63 1.50 -5.02
CA ASP A 83 -15.07 1.33 -5.18
C ASP A 83 -15.85 1.23 -3.85
N LYS A 84 -15.15 1.17 -2.71
CA LYS A 84 -15.74 1.10 -1.36
C LYS A 84 -15.87 2.46 -0.67
N GLY A 85 -15.47 3.55 -1.34
CA GLY A 85 -15.70 4.92 -0.86
C GLY A 85 -14.66 5.49 0.11
N CYS A 86 -13.53 4.83 0.35
CA CYS A 86 -12.42 5.44 1.12
C CYS A 86 -11.79 6.62 0.36
N ASP A 87 -11.19 7.55 1.12
CA ASP A 87 -10.32 8.58 0.56
C ASP A 87 -8.92 8.00 0.36
N MET A 88 -8.67 7.58 -0.88
CA MET A 88 -7.47 6.85 -1.29
C MET A 88 -6.17 7.67 -1.22
N ARG A 89 -6.26 8.99 -1.05
CA ARG A 89 -5.08 9.88 -1.04
C ARG A 89 -4.35 9.81 0.31
N PRO A 90 -3.02 10.01 0.34
CA PRO A 90 -2.32 10.22 1.61
C PRO A 90 -2.76 11.55 2.25
N LEU A 91 -2.72 11.61 3.58
CA LEU A 91 -2.93 12.86 4.32
C LEU A 91 -1.78 13.86 4.13
N VAL A 92 -0.56 13.34 3.99
CA VAL A 92 0.66 14.13 3.82
C VAL A 92 1.11 14.01 2.36
N THR A 93 1.08 15.12 1.64
CA THR A 93 1.53 15.19 0.23
C THR A 93 2.95 15.73 0.08
N GLU A 94 3.54 16.27 1.16
CA GLU A 94 4.94 16.70 1.17
C GLU A 94 5.85 15.47 1.09
N VAL A 95 6.61 15.35 -0.01
CA VAL A 95 7.37 14.16 -0.37
C VAL A 95 8.43 13.78 0.67
N ASN A 96 9.05 14.79 1.30
CA ASN A 96 10.11 14.64 2.29
C ASN A 96 9.59 14.79 3.74
N ALA A 97 8.28 14.67 3.97
CA ALA A 97 7.71 14.90 5.30
C ALA A 97 8.22 13.89 6.34
N ARG A 98 8.52 12.65 5.93
CA ARG A 98 9.00 11.62 6.86
C ARG A 98 10.38 11.96 7.41
N GLU A 99 11.26 12.45 6.56
CA GLU A 99 12.62 12.89 6.90
C GLU A 99 12.59 14.23 7.64
N LYS A 100 11.80 15.18 7.15
CA LYS A 100 11.68 16.52 7.76
C LYS A 100 11.16 16.46 9.19
N TYR A 101 10.22 15.56 9.48
CA TYR A 101 9.62 15.37 10.79
C TYR A 101 10.04 14.02 11.40
N GLU A 102 11.30 13.61 11.19
CA GLU A 102 11.80 12.29 11.57
C GLU A 102 11.56 11.97 13.06
N GLU A 103 12.03 12.83 13.96
CA GLU A 103 11.87 12.64 15.41
C GLU A 103 10.40 12.55 15.85
N TYR A 104 9.53 13.31 15.18
CA TYR A 104 8.09 13.26 15.45
C TYR A 104 7.54 11.88 15.08
N PHE A 105 7.81 11.42 13.86
CA PHE A 105 7.25 10.17 13.36
C PHE A 105 7.88 8.94 14.02
N ASP A 106 9.14 8.99 14.42
CA ASP A 106 9.81 7.94 15.20
C ASP A 106 9.11 7.74 16.55
N ARG A 107 8.85 8.83 17.27
CA ARG A 107 8.09 8.78 18.52
C ARG A 107 6.64 8.37 18.29
N PHE A 108 6.02 8.88 17.23
CA PHE A 108 4.63 8.61 16.90
C PHE A 108 4.39 7.12 16.60
N PHE A 109 5.28 6.46 15.84
CA PHE A 109 5.19 5.07 15.42
C PHE A 109 5.98 4.07 16.30
N LYS A 110 6.58 4.51 17.41
CA LYS A 110 7.14 3.60 18.41
C LYS A 110 6.08 2.60 18.89
N ASP A 111 6.48 1.40 19.32
CA ASP A 111 5.55 0.42 19.92
C ASP A 111 4.77 1.07 21.08
N GLY A 112 3.44 0.93 21.07
CA GLY A 112 2.57 1.63 22.02
C GLY A 112 2.53 3.16 21.89
N GLY A 113 3.08 3.71 20.80
CA GLY A 113 3.13 5.13 20.51
C GLY A 113 1.77 5.75 20.17
N GLU A 114 1.80 7.06 19.91
CA GLU A 114 0.60 7.88 19.67
C GLU A 114 -0.25 7.41 18.49
N TYR A 115 0.35 6.74 17.49
CA TYR A 115 -0.38 6.17 16.36
C TYR A 115 -1.52 5.24 16.78
N SER A 116 -1.35 4.51 17.89
CA SER A 116 -2.31 3.53 18.40
C SER A 116 -3.66 4.14 18.78
N LYS A 117 -3.72 5.45 19.05
CA LYS A 117 -4.96 6.19 19.33
C LYS A 117 -5.86 6.33 18.10
N TYR A 118 -5.29 6.19 16.90
CA TYR A 118 -5.98 6.41 15.63
C TYR A 118 -6.26 5.11 14.88
N VAL A 119 -5.98 3.96 15.48
CA VAL A 119 -6.20 2.65 14.86
C VAL A 119 -6.71 1.65 15.87
N THR A 120 -7.89 1.10 15.59
CA THR A 120 -8.47 0.02 16.38
C THR A 120 -8.53 -1.24 15.54
N LYS A 121 -8.37 -2.39 16.19
CA LYS A 121 -8.56 -3.67 15.52
C LYS A 121 -10.05 -3.95 15.50
N GLU A 122 -10.62 -4.28 14.34
CA GLU A 122 -11.97 -4.85 14.35
C GLU A 122 -11.92 -6.23 15.00
N ASP A 123 -12.88 -6.50 15.88
CA ASP A 123 -13.01 -7.82 16.49
C ASP A 123 -13.23 -8.86 15.38
N GLU A 124 -12.17 -9.62 15.12
CA GLU A 124 -12.24 -10.74 14.19
C GLU A 124 -13.32 -11.71 14.70
N LYS A 125 -14.46 -11.79 14.00
CA LYS A 125 -15.27 -13.01 14.04
C LYS A 125 -14.31 -14.17 13.79
N LYS A 126 -14.34 -15.20 14.63
CA LYS A 126 -13.38 -16.33 14.78
C LYS A 126 -12.79 -16.99 13.49
N ARG A 127 -13.23 -16.63 12.28
CA ARG A 127 -12.97 -17.32 11.00
C ARG A 127 -12.01 -16.63 10.01
N SER A 128 -11.48 -15.43 10.24
CA SER A 128 -10.53 -14.80 9.31
C SER A 128 -9.09 -15.28 9.53
N LYS A 129 -8.62 -16.30 8.80
CA LYS A 129 -7.20 -16.69 8.83
C LYS A 129 -6.68 -17.17 7.48
N ASP A 130 -6.13 -16.23 6.71
CA ASP A 130 -4.92 -16.51 5.95
C ASP A 130 -3.73 -16.28 6.88
N LYS A 131 -3.04 -17.36 7.19
CA LYS A 131 -1.87 -17.36 8.08
C LYS A 131 -0.74 -18.06 7.37
N VAL A 132 0.33 -17.33 7.16
CA VAL A 132 1.61 -17.94 6.82
C VAL A 132 2.50 -17.83 8.05
N LYS A 133 2.80 -18.97 8.67
CA LYS A 133 3.76 -19.08 9.77
C LYS A 133 5.00 -19.79 9.24
N THR A 134 6.13 -19.10 9.21
CA THR A 134 7.43 -19.73 8.99
C THR A 134 8.13 -19.94 10.33
N LYS A 135 9.27 -20.65 10.37
CA LYS A 135 10.05 -20.83 11.62
C LYS A 135 10.55 -19.50 12.21
N THR A 136 10.65 -18.45 11.40
CA THR A 136 11.36 -17.20 11.76
C THR A 136 10.43 -16.00 11.95
N PHE A 137 9.26 -15.99 11.31
CA PHE A 137 8.32 -14.88 11.41
C PHE A 137 6.86 -15.30 11.21
N VAL A 138 5.96 -14.44 11.67
CA VAL A 138 4.51 -14.54 11.56
C VAL A 138 4.03 -13.43 10.64
N VAL A 139 3.28 -13.80 9.60
CA VAL A 139 2.52 -12.84 8.78
C VAL A 139 1.03 -12.97 9.12
N ARG A 140 0.35 -11.83 9.23
CA ARG A 140 -1.10 -11.78 9.43
C ARG A 140 -1.72 -10.67 8.61
N VAL A 141 -2.85 -11.00 8.01
CA VAL A 141 -3.80 -10.03 7.49
C VAL A 141 -4.88 -9.82 8.55
N ILE A 142 -5.14 -8.57 8.92
CA ILE A 142 -6.19 -8.19 9.88
C ILE A 142 -7.04 -7.07 9.32
N THR A 143 -8.25 -6.92 9.84
CA THR A 143 -9.08 -5.74 9.60
C THR A 143 -8.90 -4.74 10.74
N VAL A 144 -8.69 -3.47 10.39
CA VAL A 144 -8.54 -2.35 11.33
C VAL A 144 -9.41 -1.19 10.91
N ARG A 145 -9.84 -0.39 11.88
CA ARG A 145 -10.48 0.91 11.67
C ARG A 145 -9.46 2.00 11.94
N VAL A 146 -9.25 2.89 10.97
CA VAL A 146 -8.35 4.04 11.06
C VAL A 146 -9.18 5.32 11.16
N LEU A 147 -8.99 6.07 12.24
CA LEU A 147 -9.68 7.34 12.51
C LEU A 147 -9.07 8.46 11.67
N ARG A 148 -9.23 8.39 10.34
CA ARG A 148 -8.56 9.27 9.37
C ARG A 148 -8.83 10.74 9.62
N THR A 149 -10.08 11.13 9.90
CA THR A 149 -10.44 12.53 10.21
C THR A 149 -9.71 13.04 11.45
N GLN A 150 -9.65 12.25 12.52
CA GLN A 150 -8.96 12.63 13.76
C GLN A 150 -7.44 12.70 13.55
N LEU A 151 -6.88 11.77 12.77
CA LEU A 151 -5.47 11.77 12.41
C LEU A 151 -5.10 12.99 11.58
N LYS A 152 -5.94 13.39 10.62
CA LYS A 152 -5.77 14.62 9.84
C LYS A 152 -5.77 15.85 10.75
N ASN A 153 -6.71 15.93 11.69
CA ASN A 153 -6.79 17.04 12.63
C ASN A 153 -5.57 17.10 13.55
N ARG A 154 -5.07 15.95 14.01
CA ARG A 154 -3.84 15.85 14.78
C ARG A 154 -2.64 16.40 13.99
N LEU A 155 -2.44 15.94 12.75
CA LEU A 155 -1.33 16.41 11.91
C LEU A 155 -1.42 17.90 11.58
N LYS A 156 -2.63 18.46 11.45
CA LYS A 156 -2.84 19.92 11.34
C LYS A 156 -2.47 20.65 12.62
N GLY A 157 -2.93 20.16 13.77
CA GLY A 157 -2.64 20.75 15.07
C GLY A 157 -1.14 20.76 15.40
N ASP A 158 -0.43 19.73 14.93
CA ASP A 158 1.03 19.60 15.10
C ASP A 158 1.83 20.34 14.02
N GLY A 159 1.17 21.04 13.09
CA GLY A 159 1.82 21.84 12.05
C GLY A 159 2.48 21.05 10.93
N ILE A 160 2.19 19.75 10.80
CA ILE A 160 2.77 18.86 9.79
C ILE A 160 2.10 19.05 8.43
N ILE A 161 0.79 19.25 8.42
CA ILE A 161 0.00 19.54 7.21
C ILE A 161 -0.83 20.81 7.39
N LYS A 162 -1.10 21.52 6.30
CA LYS A 162 -1.85 22.78 6.30
C LYS A 162 -3.36 22.55 6.10
#